data_AF-A0A8J7Z349-F1
#
_entry.id   AF-A0A8J7Z349-F1
#
_cell.length_a   1.000
_cell.length_b   1.000
_cell.length_c   1.000
_cell.angle_alpha   90.00
_cell.angle_beta   90.00
_cell.angle_gamma   90.00
#
_symmetry.space_group_name_H-M   'P 1'
#
loop_
_entity.id
_entity.type
_entity.pdbx_description
1 polymer ?
#
loop_
_entity_poly.entity_id
_entity_poly.type
_entity_poly.pdbx_seq_one_letter_code
_entity_poly.pdbx_strand_id
1 'polypeptide(L)'
;MLNGDLILDETADKATPNTVVLQPSGNLAEPTDTPFQTSLGQAIAQADAVVVDLLWIDTIDQSGLSILLSGMTQANKLGKSLSFLSMNQHTRSTLDSIWEKLQEVNASVQTDVFAPEFEQFLDNHQAQGVSKN
;
A
#
# COMPACT_ATOMS: atom_id res chain seq x y z
N MET A 1 -34.94 25.32 40.61
CA MET A 1 -34.41 25.53 39.25
C MET A 1 -33.01 24.97 39.22
N LEU A 2 -32.82 23.85 38.52
CA LEU A 2 -31.50 23.30 38.21
C LEU A 2 -31.56 22.95 36.72
N ASN A 3 -30.97 23.80 35.89
CA ASN A 3 -30.75 23.52 34.48
C ASN A 3 -29.53 22.60 34.41
N GLY A 4 -29.77 21.31 34.24
CA GLY A 4 -28.73 20.36 33.86
C GLY A 4 -28.58 20.41 32.35
N ASP A 5 -27.61 21.18 31.86
CA ASP A 5 -27.17 21.09 30.47
C ASP A 5 -26.70 19.65 30.21
N LEU A 6 -27.53 18.92 29.46
CA LEU A 6 -27.13 17.67 28.84
C LEU A 6 -26.17 18.05 27.71
N ILE A 7 -24.86 18.02 28.00
CA ILE A 7 -23.87 18.01 26.93
C ILE A 7 -24.03 16.66 26.24
N LEU A 8 -24.73 16.67 25.10
CA LEU A 8 -24.68 15.58 24.14
C LEU A 8 -23.25 15.56 23.63
N ASP A 9 -22.45 14.63 24.16
CA ASP A 9 -21.15 14.32 23.59
C ASP A 9 -21.37 13.76 22.20
N GLU A 10 -21.33 14.65 21.21
CA GLU A 10 -21.31 14.35 19.79
C GLU A 10 -19.91 13.83 19.41
N THR A 11 -19.45 12.79 20.11
CA THR A 11 -18.32 11.98 19.63
C THR A 11 -18.87 11.10 18.53
N ALA A 12 -18.83 11.64 17.32
CA ALA A 12 -18.95 10.91 16.07
C ALA A 12 -18.26 9.54 16.23
N ASP A 13 -19.05 8.50 16.04
CA ASP A 13 -18.71 7.09 16.12
C ASP A 13 -17.49 6.82 15.23
N LYS A 14 -16.29 6.95 15.82
CA LYS A 14 -15.02 6.74 15.13
C LYS A 14 -14.88 5.24 15.02
N ALA A 15 -15.52 4.68 14.00
CA ALA A 15 -15.52 3.25 13.71
C ALA A 15 -14.09 2.71 13.90
N THR A 16 -13.95 1.72 14.77
CA THR A 16 -12.65 1.13 15.08
C THR A 16 -12.04 0.60 13.78
N PRO A 17 -10.77 0.92 13.47
CA PRO A 17 -10.17 0.50 12.21
C PRO A 17 -10.19 -1.03 12.11
N ASN A 18 -10.76 -1.54 11.03
CA ASN A 18 -10.96 -2.96 10.80
C ASN A 18 -9.62 -3.60 10.44
N THR A 19 -9.07 -4.39 11.35
CA THR A 19 -7.79 -5.10 11.16
C THR A 19 -8.04 -6.59 10.97
N VAL A 20 -7.52 -7.15 9.89
CA VAL A 20 -7.58 -8.59 9.60
C VAL A 20 -6.21 -9.22 9.81
N VAL A 21 -6.18 -10.34 10.52
CA VAL A 21 -4.97 -11.15 10.70
C VAL A 21 -5.09 -12.44 9.88
N LEU A 22 -4.12 -12.69 8.99
CA LEU A 22 -3.99 -13.92 8.22
C LEU A 22 -2.84 -14.75 8.80
N GLN A 23 -3.09 -16.03 9.06
CA GLN A 23 -2.09 -16.97 9.58
C GLN A 23 -1.97 -18.17 8.63
N PRO A 24 -1.34 -18.00 7.45
CA PRO A 24 -1.15 -19.12 6.53
C PRO A 24 -0.21 -20.17 7.15
N SER A 25 -0.38 -21.43 6.76
CA SER A 25 0.40 -22.56 7.26
C SER A 25 0.92 -23.44 6.12
N GLY A 26 2.07 -24.07 6.31
CA GLY A 26 2.69 -24.97 5.34
C GLY A 26 3.68 -24.25 4.42
N ASN A 27 3.71 -24.61 3.14
CA ASN A 27 4.67 -24.04 2.18
C ASN A 27 4.02 -22.94 1.34
N LEU A 28 4.70 -21.80 1.22
CA LEU A 28 4.49 -20.83 0.14
C LEU A 28 5.48 -21.15 -0.98
N ALA A 29 5.34 -22.36 -1.53
CA ALA A 29 6.13 -22.85 -2.66
C ALA A 29 5.18 -23.52 -3.67
N GLU A 30 5.30 -23.13 -4.94
CA GLU A 30 4.44 -23.55 -6.07
C GLU A 30 2.99 -22.98 -6.13
N PRO A 31 2.30 -23.17 -7.28
CA PRO A 31 2.05 -22.14 -8.30
C PRO A 31 1.05 -21.02 -7.91
N THR A 32 1.07 -19.98 -8.74
CA THR A 32 0.54 -18.61 -8.69
C THR A 32 -0.96 -18.39 -8.36
N ASP A 33 -1.70 -19.42 -7.95
CA ASP A 33 -3.11 -19.33 -7.54
C ASP A 33 -3.34 -20.15 -6.26
N THR A 34 -2.65 -19.76 -5.19
CA THR A 34 -2.87 -20.36 -3.88
C THR A 34 -4.12 -19.77 -3.21
N PRO A 35 -4.87 -20.55 -2.41
CA PRO A 35 -5.95 -20.03 -1.58
C PRO A 35 -5.51 -18.85 -0.69
N PHE A 36 -4.23 -18.84 -0.30
CA PHE A 36 -3.63 -17.72 0.43
C PHE A 36 -3.62 -16.43 -0.36
N GLN A 37 -3.23 -16.44 -1.64
CA GLN A 37 -3.22 -15.23 -2.48
C GLN A 37 -4.62 -14.63 -2.64
N THR A 38 -5.63 -15.48 -2.84
CA THR A 38 -7.04 -15.03 -2.89
C THR A 38 -7.46 -14.39 -1.56
N SER A 39 -7.15 -15.07 -0.45
CA SER A 39 -7.49 -14.58 0.90
C SER A 39 -6.79 -13.27 1.23
N LEU A 40 -5.52 -13.13 0.83
CA LEU A 40 -4.73 -11.92 0.99
C LEU A 40 -5.34 -10.75 0.20
N GLY A 41 -5.69 -10.97 -1.06
CA GLY A 41 -6.33 -9.95 -1.89
C GLY A 41 -7.70 -9.51 -1.35
N GLN A 42 -8.50 -10.45 -0.84
CA GLN A 42 -9.78 -10.15 -0.20
C GLN A 42 -9.62 -9.37 1.11
N ALA A 43 -8.68 -9.78 1.97
CA ALA A 43 -8.38 -9.08 3.21
C ALA A 43 -7.93 -7.63 2.93
N ILE A 44 -7.04 -7.45 1.96
CA ILE A 44 -6.59 -6.12 1.53
C ILE A 44 -7.76 -5.32 0.98
N ALA A 45 -8.69 -5.91 0.22
CA ALA A 45 -9.84 -5.17 -0.30
C ALA A 45 -10.81 -4.69 0.80
N GLN A 46 -10.98 -5.46 1.89
CA GLN A 46 -12.05 -5.26 2.87
C GLN A 46 -11.61 -4.60 4.19
N ALA A 47 -10.34 -4.77 4.60
CA ALA A 47 -9.82 -4.27 5.87
C ALA A 47 -9.12 -2.91 5.72
N ASP A 48 -8.99 -2.15 6.81
CA ASP A 48 -8.16 -0.94 6.88
C ASP A 48 -6.68 -1.30 7.04
N ALA A 49 -6.42 -2.40 7.76
CA ALA A 49 -5.10 -2.97 7.97
C ALA A 49 -5.12 -4.49 7.86
N VAL A 50 -4.05 -5.05 7.30
CA VAL A 50 -3.84 -6.50 7.21
C VAL A 50 -2.51 -6.86 7.85
N VAL A 51 -2.53 -7.86 8.72
CA VAL A 51 -1.33 -8.47 9.29
C VAL A 51 -1.26 -9.91 8.80
N VAL A 52 -0.13 -10.30 8.23
CA VAL A 52 0.14 -11.68 7.82
C VAL A 52 1.20 -12.25 8.76
N ASP A 53 0.82 -13.21 9.58
CA ASP A 53 1.71 -13.91 10.49
C ASP A 53 2.23 -15.19 9.85
N LEU A 54 3.54 -15.22 9.57
CA LEU A 54 4.21 -16.30 8.86
C LEU A 54 4.78 -17.38 9.80
N LEU A 55 4.35 -17.40 11.08
CA LEU A 55 4.87 -18.33 12.09
C LEU A 55 4.78 -19.81 11.68
N TRP A 56 3.71 -20.16 10.96
CA TRP A 56 3.41 -21.54 10.56
C TRP A 56 3.84 -21.85 9.12
N ILE A 57 4.63 -20.97 8.50
CA ILE A 57 5.17 -21.19 7.17
C ILE A 57 6.53 -21.89 7.27
N ASP A 58 6.65 -23.04 6.61
CA ASP A 58 7.87 -23.84 6.62
C ASP A 58 8.89 -23.34 5.58
N THR A 59 8.42 -23.01 4.37
CA THR A 59 9.26 -22.52 3.27
C THR A 59 8.56 -21.45 2.45
N ILE A 60 9.36 -20.50 1.92
CA ILE A 60 8.92 -19.45 1.00
C ILE A 60 9.90 -19.44 -0.18
N ASP A 61 9.42 -19.76 -1.37
CA ASP A 61 10.21 -19.72 -2.60
C ASP A 61 9.97 -18.41 -3.38
N GLN A 62 10.42 -18.35 -4.64
CA GLN A 62 10.20 -17.20 -5.51
C GLN A 62 8.72 -16.93 -5.81
N SER A 63 7.90 -17.96 -5.93
CA SER A 63 6.45 -17.83 -6.11
C SER A 63 5.81 -17.27 -4.85
N GLY A 64 6.18 -17.78 -3.67
CA GLY A 64 5.76 -17.24 -2.38
C GLY A 64 6.13 -15.77 -2.22
N LEU A 65 7.38 -15.40 -2.51
CA LEU A 65 7.83 -14.00 -2.50
C LEU A 65 7.00 -13.12 -3.45
N SER A 66 6.66 -13.63 -4.63
CA SER A 66 5.84 -12.91 -5.60
C SER A 66 4.43 -12.64 -5.08
N ILE A 67 3.83 -13.58 -4.34
CA ILE A 67 2.52 -13.38 -3.69
C ILE A 67 2.60 -12.28 -2.62
N LEU A 68 3.62 -12.31 -1.75
CA LEU A 68 3.79 -11.28 -0.72
C LEU A 68 4.00 -9.90 -1.34
N LEU A 69 4.82 -9.82 -2.39
CA LEU A 69 5.09 -8.58 -3.13
C LEU A 69 3.86 -8.04 -3.85
N SER A 70 3.06 -8.92 -4.45
CA SER A 70 1.77 -8.57 -5.05
C SER A 70 0.83 -7.96 -4.00
N GLY A 71 0.76 -8.57 -2.80
CA GLY A 71 0.02 -8.02 -1.67
C GLY A 71 0.51 -6.63 -1.24
N MET A 72 1.83 -6.42 -1.13
CA MET A 72 2.41 -5.10 -0.82
C MET A 72 2.03 -4.06 -1.87
N THR A 73 2.14 -4.42 -3.15
CA THR A 73 1.80 -3.54 -4.27
C THR A 73 0.32 -3.16 -4.24
N GLN A 74 -0.56 -4.14 -4.00
CA GLN A 74 -2.00 -3.92 -3.91
C GLN A 74 -2.37 -3.04 -2.70
N ALA A 75 -1.81 -3.32 -1.53
CA ALA A 75 -2.05 -2.52 -0.32
C ALA A 75 -1.58 -1.08 -0.52
N ASN A 76 -0.38 -0.88 -1.07
CA ASN A 76 0.17 0.45 -1.38
C ASN A 76 -0.72 1.22 -2.37
N LYS A 77 -1.19 0.55 -3.45
CA LYS A 77 -2.09 1.16 -4.43
C LYS A 77 -3.42 1.61 -3.81
N LEU A 78 -3.90 0.90 -2.80
CA LEU A 78 -5.15 1.21 -2.11
C LEU A 78 -4.97 2.13 -0.88
N GLY A 79 -3.74 2.53 -0.56
CA GLY A 79 -3.44 3.33 0.64
C GLY A 79 -3.68 2.58 1.95
N LYS A 80 -3.59 1.25 1.95
CA LYS A 80 -3.87 0.38 3.10
C LYS A 80 -2.58 -0.13 3.75
N SER A 81 -2.68 -0.45 5.04
CA SER A 81 -1.54 -0.98 5.80
C SER A 81 -1.44 -2.49 5.65
N LEU A 82 -0.27 -2.99 5.24
CA LEU A 82 0.07 -4.42 5.23
C LEU A 82 1.35 -4.64 6.03
N SER A 83 1.34 -5.60 6.94
CA SER A 83 2.50 -5.96 7.76
C SER A 83 2.71 -7.47 7.80
N PHE A 84 3.97 -7.91 7.84
CA PHE A 84 4.33 -9.32 7.96
C PHE A 84 5.00 -9.59 9.31
N LEU A 85 4.45 -10.52 10.09
CA LEU A 85 5.02 -11.00 11.35
C LEU A 85 5.73 -12.35 11.15
N SER A 86 6.63 -12.69 12.07
CA SER A 86 7.35 -13.97 12.12
C SER A 86 8.12 -14.33 10.84
N MET A 87 8.39 -13.33 9.97
CA MET A 87 9.18 -13.50 8.77
C MET A 87 10.66 -13.68 9.12
N ASN A 88 11.32 -14.70 8.56
CA ASN A 88 12.75 -14.89 8.73
C ASN A 88 13.54 -13.73 8.08
N GLN A 89 14.75 -13.49 8.58
CA GLN A 89 15.58 -12.36 8.14
C GLN A 89 15.94 -12.43 6.65
N HIS A 90 16.19 -13.62 6.11
CA HIS A 90 16.56 -13.78 4.71
C HIS A 90 15.42 -13.37 3.78
N THR A 91 14.21 -13.90 3.99
CA THR A 91 13.00 -13.54 3.26
C THR A 91 12.71 -12.04 3.38
N ARG A 92 12.88 -11.45 4.58
CA ARG A 92 12.71 -10.01 4.79
C ARG A 92 13.64 -9.20 3.90
N SER A 93 14.95 -9.45 4.00
CA SER A 93 15.94 -8.71 3.22
C SER A 93 15.73 -8.85 1.72
N THR A 94 15.33 -10.04 1.24
CA THR A 94 15.00 -10.25 -0.17
C THR A 94 13.76 -9.44 -0.59
N LEU A 95 12.69 -9.48 0.21
CA LEU A 95 11.45 -8.76 -0.10
C LEU A 95 11.67 -7.24 -0.11
N ASP A 96 12.39 -6.71 0.88
CA ASP A 96 12.73 -5.29 0.99
C ASP A 96 13.58 -4.84 -0.21
N SER A 97 14.60 -5.62 -0.60
CA SER A 97 15.45 -5.32 -1.76
C SER A 97 14.65 -5.27 -3.08
N ILE A 98 13.64 -6.13 -3.23
CA ILE A 98 12.79 -6.12 -4.43
C ILE A 98 11.84 -4.92 -4.39
N TRP A 99 11.27 -4.62 -3.21
CA TRP A 99 10.37 -3.51 -3.02
C TRP A 99 11.04 -2.16 -3.30
N GLU A 100 12.25 -1.94 -2.80
CA GLU A 100 13.04 -0.72 -3.05
C GLU A 100 13.25 -0.51 -4.55
N LYS A 101 13.68 -1.55 -5.28
CA LYS A 101 13.84 -1.50 -6.74
C LYS A 101 12.55 -1.14 -7.47
N LEU A 102 11.41 -1.69 -7.04
CA LEU A 102 10.11 -1.34 -7.63
C LEU A 102 9.75 0.13 -7.38
N GLN A 103 10.06 0.65 -6.20
CA GLN A 103 9.81 2.06 -5.88
C GLN A 103 10.68 3.00 -6.71
N GLU A 104 11.97 2.67 -6.90
CA GLU A 104 12.88 3.44 -7.77
C GLU A 104 12.39 3.50 -9.22
N VAL A 105 11.92 2.37 -9.75
CA VAL A 105 11.37 2.30 -11.11
C VAL A 105 10.08 3.13 -11.22
N ASN A 106 9.17 3.02 -10.25
CA ASN A 106 7.92 3.78 -10.29
C ASN A 106 8.14 5.30 -10.11
N ALA A 107 9.10 5.70 -9.28
CA ALA A 107 9.46 7.09 -9.07
C ALA A 107 10.11 7.70 -10.32
N SER A 108 10.99 6.97 -11.00
CA SER A 108 11.66 7.45 -12.22
C SER A 108 10.72 7.62 -13.42
N VAL A 109 9.67 6.79 -13.52
CA VAL A 109 8.63 6.93 -14.56
C VAL A 109 7.75 8.18 -14.35
N GLN A 110 7.53 8.62 -13.11
CA GLN A 110 6.73 9.83 -12.85
C GLN A 110 7.47 11.14 -13.15
N THR A 111 8.80 11.13 -13.26
CA THR A 111 9.60 12.34 -13.47
C THR A 111 9.80 12.72 -14.94
N ASP A 112 9.38 11.89 -15.90
CA ASP A 112 9.81 12.02 -17.30
C ASP A 112 8.77 12.61 -18.27
N VAL A 113 7.75 13.32 -17.77
CA VAL A 113 6.78 14.02 -18.63
C VAL A 113 6.43 15.40 -18.07
N PHE A 114 7.37 16.35 -18.17
CA PHE A 114 6.97 17.71 -18.49
C PHE A 114 6.81 17.77 -20.00
N ALA A 115 5.56 17.69 -20.44
CA ALA A 115 5.26 17.64 -21.86
C ALA A 115 5.75 18.95 -22.53
N PRO A 116 6.53 18.90 -23.63
CA PRO A 116 7.10 20.08 -24.28
C PRO A 116 6.06 21.15 -24.63
N GLU A 117 4.83 20.72 -24.92
CA GLU A 117 3.68 21.60 -25.17
C GLU A 117 3.30 22.48 -23.97
N PHE A 118 3.56 22.02 -22.74
CA PHE A 118 3.31 22.79 -21.52
C PHE A 118 4.39 23.84 -21.28
N GLU A 119 5.66 23.52 -21.55
CA GLU A 119 6.74 24.51 -21.53
C GLU A 119 6.51 25.59 -22.60
N GLN A 120 6.11 25.19 -23.80
CA GLN A 120 5.78 26.11 -24.88
C GLN A 120 4.53 26.97 -24.57
N PHE A 121 3.57 26.45 -23.82
CA PHE A 121 2.45 27.22 -23.29
C PHE A 121 2.89 28.28 -22.29
N LEU A 122 3.79 27.94 -21.35
CA LEU A 122 4.32 28.90 -20.36
C LEU A 122 5.13 30.02 -21.03
N ASP A 123 5.97 29.69 -22.01
CA ASP A 123 6.77 30.67 -22.75
C ASP A 123 5.90 31.66 -23.52
N ASN A 124 4.83 31.17 -24.18
CA ASN A 124 3.89 32.02 -24.92
C ASN A 124 3.09 32.98 -24.02
N HIS A 125 2.86 32.61 -22.75
CA HIS A 125 2.10 33.42 -21.80
C HIS A 125 2.96 34.33 -20.91
N GLN A 126 4.26 34.09 -20.78
CA GLN A 126 5.18 35.05 -20.15
C GLN A 126 5.44 36.29 -21.03
N ALA A 127 5.34 36.17 -22.35
CA ALA A 127 5.56 37.27 -23.29
C ALA A 127 4.40 38.31 -23.33
N GLN A 128 3.24 38.03 -22.73
CA GLN A 128 2.07 38.93 -22.75
C GLN A 128 1.96 39.84 -21.52
N GLY A 129 2.90 39.72 -20.56
CA GLY A 129 2.86 40.44 -19.28
C GLY A 129 3.67 41.75 -19.18
N VAL A 130 4.49 42.10 -20.18
CA VAL A 130 5.32 43.32 -20.16
C VAL A 130 4.90 44.29 -21.25
N SER A 131 3.71 44.86 -21.10
CA SER A 131 3.40 46.16 -21.71
C SER A 131 2.54 46.97 -20.75
N LYS A 132 3.23 47.73 -19.89
CA LYS A 132 2.65 48.89 -19.22
C LYS A 132 3.59 50.06 -19.48
N ASN A 133 3.06 51.00 -20.28
CA ASN A 133 3.34 52.42 -20.46
C ASN A 133 4.70 52.96 -20.00
#